data_AF-R7G8K8-F1
#
_entry.id   AF-R7G8K8-F1
#
_cell.length_a   1.000
_cell.length_b   1.000
_cell.length_c   1.000
_cell.angle_alpha   90.00
_cell.angle_beta   90.00
_cell.angle_gamma   90.00
#
_symmetry.space_group_name_H-M   'P 1'
#
loop_
_entity.id
_entity.type
_entity.pdbx_description
1 polymer ?
#
loop_
_entity_poly.entity_id
_entity_poly.type
_entity_poly.pdbx_seq_one_letter_code
_entity_poly.pdbx_strand_id
1 'polypeptide(L)'
;MKKINEFLTMIHLREKPFKLWLLIVIPSIIYCVMLSFVQTLMYMGNPLIYYSALYFLILWFGFVWLIVFFQFLNKKRGNTMTLSIKSYLLPYFGVQTIFYILMMGCHYITMQIAGDLSKNFLFYILTALCILLTLAYLPWQLFCCFEILDGKRNPLRILKDGLVKLAKQYQICFYALILLAFVAVVFAFGKEMLFHIPMSFVPYMSVHDIMVNANPFADGIAMAVYAFKDVSQWGCVLYSLVYGIIMSVLLVVYYMLMACAYDEDIRIS
;
A
#
# COMPACT_ATOMS: atom_id res chain seq x y z
N MET A 1 28.14 -7.80 3.67
CA MET A 1 28.21 -7.13 4.99
C MET A 1 28.49 -5.62 4.90
N LYS A 2 29.46 -5.11 4.13
CA LYS A 2 29.73 -3.65 3.99
C LYS A 2 28.49 -2.82 3.59
N LYS A 3 27.73 -3.26 2.57
CA LYS A 3 26.48 -2.61 2.13
C LYS A 3 25.32 -2.67 3.12
N ILE A 4 25.27 -3.71 3.98
CA ILE A 4 24.24 -3.82 5.04
C ILE A 4 24.56 -2.87 6.18
N ASN A 5 25.83 -2.71 6.55
CA ASN A 5 26.23 -1.68 7.51
C ASN A 5 25.99 -0.26 6.96
N GLU A 6 26.26 -0.02 5.67
CA GLU A 6 25.90 1.24 4.99
C GLU A 6 24.38 1.47 4.97
N PHE A 7 23.60 0.43 4.68
CA PHE A 7 22.14 0.42 4.77
C PHE A 7 21.63 0.70 6.20
N LEU A 8 22.23 0.07 7.22
CA LEU A 8 21.92 0.33 8.63
C LEU A 8 22.31 1.75 9.06
N THR A 9 23.39 2.33 8.50
CA THR A 9 23.74 3.73 8.70
C THR A 9 22.88 4.71 7.91
N MET A 10 22.28 4.31 6.77
CA MET A 10 21.25 5.10 6.08
C MET A 10 19.90 5.03 6.80
N ILE A 11 19.56 3.86 7.39
CA ILE A 11 18.44 3.68 8.31
C ILE A 11 18.62 4.53 9.58
N HIS A 12 19.87 4.71 10.03
CA HIS A 12 20.22 5.79 10.94
C HIS A 12 20.08 7.12 10.21
N LEU A 13 18.84 7.57 10.04
CA LEU A 13 18.47 8.96 9.89
C LEU A 13 19.10 9.72 11.07
N ARG A 14 20.36 10.12 10.92
CA ARG A 14 21.17 10.80 11.95
C ARG A 14 20.54 12.09 12.46
N GLU A 15 19.46 12.54 11.84
CA GLU A 15 18.56 13.57 12.35
C GLU A 15 17.10 13.12 12.24
N LYS A 16 16.54 12.71 13.39
CA LYS A 16 15.12 12.61 13.76
C LYS A 16 14.29 11.50 13.06
N PRO A 17 14.59 10.21 13.27
CA PRO A 17 13.77 9.08 12.80
C PRO A 17 12.31 9.17 13.29
N PHE A 18 12.10 9.75 14.46
CA PHE A 18 10.78 10.06 15.02
C PHE A 18 9.93 10.96 14.11
N LYS A 19 10.53 11.95 13.43
CA LYS A 19 9.79 12.83 12.52
C LYS A 19 9.30 12.10 11.28
N LEU A 20 10.14 11.24 10.69
CA LEU A 20 9.75 10.42 9.54
C LEU A 20 8.66 9.42 9.93
N TRP A 21 8.79 8.81 11.11
CA TRP A 21 7.78 7.91 11.66
C TRP A 21 6.43 8.60 11.87
N LEU A 22 6.40 9.77 12.52
CA LEU A 22 5.19 10.57 12.68
C LEU A 22 4.57 10.95 11.33
N LEU A 23 5.41 11.27 10.35
CA LEU A 23 4.99 11.64 8.99
C LEU A 23 4.39 10.48 8.20
N ILE A 24 4.43 9.26 8.73
CA ILE A 24 3.83 8.06 8.11
C ILE A 24 2.63 7.58 8.93
N VAL A 25 2.78 7.49 10.24
CA VAL A 25 1.70 7.05 11.13
C VAL A 25 0.54 8.04 11.11
N ILE A 26 0.81 9.35 11.19
CA ILE A 26 -0.26 10.36 11.22
C ILE A 26 -1.08 10.33 9.92
N PRO A 27 -0.49 10.43 8.71
CA PRO A 27 -1.26 10.31 7.47
C PRO A 27 -1.96 8.96 7.35
N SER A 28 -1.39 7.88 7.84
CA SER A 28 -2.04 6.55 7.81
C SER A 28 -3.29 6.50 8.68
N ILE A 29 -3.26 7.10 9.88
CA ILE A 29 -4.43 7.23 10.75
C ILE A 29 -5.49 8.13 10.08
N ILE A 30 -5.09 9.29 9.55
CA ILE A 30 -6.03 10.20 8.87
C ILE A 30 -6.66 9.50 7.64
N TYR A 31 -5.86 8.78 6.86
CA TYR A 31 -6.35 7.98 5.73
C TYR A 31 -7.40 6.98 6.20
N CYS A 32 -7.13 6.21 7.25
CA CYS A 32 -8.06 5.21 7.75
C CYS A 32 -9.35 5.84 8.32
N VAL A 33 -9.26 7.01 8.98
CA VAL A 33 -10.45 7.75 9.43
C VAL A 33 -11.31 8.17 8.24
N MET A 34 -10.69 8.79 7.23
CA MET A 34 -11.39 9.20 6.01
C MET A 34 -11.94 7.98 5.24
N LEU A 35 -11.21 6.87 5.25
CA LEU A 35 -11.64 5.62 4.63
C LEU A 35 -12.89 5.07 5.31
N SER A 36 -12.97 5.09 6.64
CA SER A 36 -14.19 4.68 7.35
C SER A 36 -15.41 5.49 6.92
N PHE A 37 -15.25 6.80 6.70
CA PHE A 37 -16.33 7.62 6.12
C PHE A 37 -16.66 7.21 4.68
N VAL A 38 -15.67 6.98 3.82
CA VAL A 38 -15.89 6.52 2.45
C VAL A 38 -16.59 5.15 2.41
N GLN A 39 -16.24 4.25 3.31
CA GLN A 39 -16.88 2.94 3.44
C GLN A 39 -18.38 3.06 3.78
N THR A 40 -18.82 4.11 4.50
CA THR A 40 -20.25 4.33 4.73
C THR A 40 -21.02 4.61 3.43
N LEU A 41 -20.37 5.17 2.40
CA LEU A 41 -21.00 5.45 1.09
C LEU A 41 -21.37 4.16 0.36
N MET A 42 -20.71 3.04 0.66
CA MET A 42 -21.06 1.73 0.10
C MET A 42 -22.50 1.34 0.46
N TYR A 43 -22.99 1.75 1.63
CA TYR A 43 -24.37 1.49 2.09
C TYR A 43 -25.40 2.45 1.47
N MET A 44 -24.98 3.51 0.75
CA MET A 44 -25.87 4.45 0.08
C MET A 44 -26.37 3.96 -1.29
N GLY A 45 -26.04 2.72 -1.68
CA GLY A 45 -26.65 2.02 -2.81
C GLY A 45 -26.10 2.38 -4.21
N ASN A 46 -25.14 3.30 -4.32
CA ASN A 46 -24.51 3.64 -5.59
C ASN A 46 -23.00 3.29 -5.59
N PRO A 47 -22.60 2.15 -6.19
CA PRO A 47 -21.20 1.72 -6.23
C PRO A 47 -20.27 2.77 -6.85
N LEU A 48 -20.73 3.50 -7.88
CA LEU A 48 -19.94 4.53 -8.56
C LEU A 48 -19.50 5.64 -7.62
N ILE A 49 -20.35 6.04 -6.67
CA ILE A 49 -20.01 7.07 -5.68
C ILE A 49 -18.92 6.56 -4.74
N TYR A 50 -19.05 5.32 -4.25
CA TYR A 50 -18.04 4.68 -3.40
C TYR A 50 -16.68 4.58 -4.11
N TYR A 51 -16.65 4.02 -5.33
CA TYR A 51 -15.41 3.88 -6.09
C TYR A 51 -14.82 5.23 -6.50
N SER A 52 -15.63 6.27 -6.74
CA SER A 52 -15.12 7.60 -7.04
C SER A 52 -14.49 8.26 -5.80
N ALA A 53 -15.16 8.18 -4.64
CA ALA A 53 -14.64 8.70 -3.38
C ALA A 53 -13.35 7.97 -2.97
N LEU A 54 -13.30 6.64 -3.11
CA LEU A 54 -12.11 5.84 -2.84
C LEU A 54 -10.94 6.23 -3.76
N TYR A 55 -11.20 6.48 -5.04
CA TYR A 55 -10.18 6.95 -5.98
C TYR A 55 -9.54 8.27 -5.52
N PHE A 56 -10.34 9.27 -5.15
CA PHE A 56 -9.81 10.55 -4.66
C PHE A 56 -8.99 10.38 -3.38
N LEU A 57 -9.46 9.55 -2.46
CA LEU A 57 -8.76 9.25 -1.22
C LEU A 57 -7.38 8.62 -1.49
N ILE A 58 -7.33 7.56 -2.30
CA ILE A 58 -6.09 6.86 -2.64
C ILE A 58 -5.12 7.81 -3.37
N LEU A 59 -5.64 8.62 -4.29
CA LEU A 59 -4.82 9.55 -5.05
C LEU A 59 -4.14 10.58 -4.15
N TRP A 60 -4.92 11.18 -3.24
CA TRP A 60 -4.44 12.21 -2.31
C TRP A 60 -3.39 11.64 -1.34
N PHE A 61 -3.67 10.49 -0.72
CA PHE A 61 -2.74 9.90 0.24
C PHE A 61 -1.49 9.32 -0.41
N GLY A 62 -1.59 8.74 -1.62
CA GLY A 62 -0.42 8.35 -2.37
C GLY A 62 0.49 9.54 -2.75
N PHE A 63 -0.08 10.74 -2.90
CA PHE A 63 0.72 11.94 -3.19
C PHE A 63 1.53 12.38 -1.96
N VAL A 64 0.94 12.28 -0.76
CA VAL A 64 1.68 12.49 0.50
C VAL A 64 2.86 11.53 0.56
N TRP A 65 2.63 10.25 0.28
CA TRP A 65 3.68 9.24 0.22
C TRP A 65 4.81 9.61 -0.75
N LEU A 66 4.47 10.05 -1.97
CA LEU A 66 5.45 10.50 -2.97
C LEU A 66 6.38 11.61 -2.45
N ILE A 67 5.86 12.55 -1.66
CA ILE A 67 6.67 13.60 -1.03
C ILE A 67 7.65 12.99 0.00
N VAL A 68 7.20 12.02 0.80
CA VAL A 68 8.06 11.32 1.78
C VAL A 68 9.21 10.61 1.08
N PHE A 69 8.90 9.85 0.02
CA PHE A 69 9.90 9.15 -0.78
C PHE A 69 10.92 10.09 -1.41
N PHE A 70 10.47 11.25 -1.88
CA PHE A 70 11.35 12.24 -2.47
C PHE A 70 12.36 12.77 -1.46
N GLN A 71 11.92 13.09 -0.24
CA GLN A 71 12.81 13.54 0.82
C GLN A 71 13.86 12.46 1.16
N PHE A 72 13.43 11.20 1.20
CA PHE A 72 14.33 10.06 1.42
C PHE A 72 15.37 9.91 0.30
N LEU A 73 14.93 9.92 -0.96
CA LEU A 73 15.82 9.75 -2.12
C LEU A 73 16.79 10.90 -2.31
N ASN A 74 16.35 12.15 -2.12
CA ASN A 74 17.24 13.31 -2.17
C ASN A 74 18.37 13.17 -1.15
N LYS A 75 18.03 12.70 0.06
CA LYS A 75 19.03 12.43 1.10
C LYS A 75 19.97 11.29 0.71
N LYS A 76 19.44 10.17 0.19
CA LYS A 76 20.24 9.00 -0.24
C LYS A 76 21.23 9.35 -1.34
N ARG A 77 20.76 10.06 -2.38
CA ARG A 77 21.54 10.40 -3.57
C ARG A 77 22.40 11.66 -3.41
N GLY A 78 22.32 12.35 -2.26
CA GLY A 78 23.02 13.62 -2.04
C GLY A 78 22.52 14.77 -2.94
N ASN A 79 21.31 14.66 -3.48
CA ASN A 79 20.75 15.61 -4.44
C ASN A 79 20.00 16.74 -3.74
N THR A 80 20.25 17.97 -4.16
CA THR A 80 19.49 19.17 -3.78
C THR A 80 18.37 19.47 -4.78
N MET A 81 17.64 18.45 -5.23
CA MET A 81 16.51 18.68 -6.13
C MET A 81 15.36 19.37 -5.38
N THR A 82 14.97 20.56 -5.83
CA THR A 82 13.78 21.25 -5.36
C THR A 82 12.55 20.73 -6.09
N LEU A 83 11.57 20.21 -5.34
CA LEU A 83 10.35 19.60 -5.87
C LEU A 83 9.43 20.68 -6.46
N SER A 84 9.40 20.81 -7.79
CA SER A 84 8.31 21.53 -8.47
C SER A 84 7.08 20.63 -8.52
N ILE A 85 6.20 20.74 -7.53
CA ILE A 85 4.97 19.94 -7.41
C ILE A 85 4.20 19.87 -8.74
N LYS A 86 4.12 20.99 -9.47
CA LYS A 86 3.42 21.10 -10.75
C LYS A 86 3.96 20.13 -11.83
N SER A 87 5.26 19.86 -11.83
CA SER A 87 5.92 19.05 -12.86
C SER A 87 5.73 17.54 -12.66
N TYR A 88 5.41 17.10 -11.43
CA TYR A 88 5.24 15.69 -11.09
C TYR A 88 3.77 15.30 -10.92
N LEU A 89 2.87 16.29 -10.79
CA LEU A 89 1.45 16.05 -10.58
C LEU A 89 0.82 15.25 -11.73
N LEU A 90 0.90 15.76 -12.97
CA LEU A 90 0.29 15.10 -14.13
C LEU A 90 0.77 13.65 -14.35
N PRO A 91 2.08 13.34 -14.36
CA PRO A 91 2.52 11.96 -14.53
C PRO A 91 2.10 11.06 -13.37
N TYR A 92 2.14 11.56 -12.13
CA TYR A 92 1.67 10.81 -10.97
C TYR A 92 0.18 10.48 -11.07
N PHE A 93 -0.66 11.48 -11.35
CA PHE A 93 -2.10 11.28 -11.52
C PHE A 93 -2.37 10.24 -12.61
N GLY A 94 -1.77 10.39 -13.80
CA GLY A 94 -1.97 9.44 -14.90
C GLY A 94 -1.59 8.00 -14.53
N VAL A 95 -0.47 7.81 -13.83
CA VAL A 95 -0.04 6.49 -13.36
C VAL A 95 -1.01 5.92 -12.32
N GLN A 96 -1.41 6.71 -11.32
CA GLN A 96 -2.34 6.25 -10.29
C GLN A 96 -3.74 5.98 -10.83
N THR A 97 -4.23 6.76 -11.80
CA THR A 97 -5.51 6.48 -12.47
C THR A 97 -5.48 5.13 -13.16
N ILE A 98 -4.41 4.81 -13.89
CA ILE A 98 -4.29 3.52 -14.58
C ILE A 98 -4.19 2.38 -13.57
N PHE A 99 -3.41 2.52 -12.50
CA PHE A 99 -3.37 1.54 -11.42
C PHE A 99 -4.74 1.33 -10.79
N TYR A 100 -5.46 2.40 -10.49
CA TYR A 100 -6.77 2.33 -9.86
C TYR A 100 -7.77 1.57 -10.75
N ILE A 101 -7.81 1.90 -12.04
CA ILE A 101 -8.67 1.20 -13.01
C ILE A 101 -8.27 -0.27 -13.12
N LEU A 102 -6.97 -0.57 -13.20
CA LEU A 102 -6.48 -1.95 -13.32
C LEU A 102 -6.84 -2.78 -12.08
N MET A 103 -6.59 -2.24 -10.89
CA MET A 103 -6.81 -2.92 -9.62
C MET A 103 -8.31 -2.99 -9.31
N MET A 104 -8.95 -1.85 -9.04
CA MET A 104 -10.35 -1.81 -8.59
C MET A 104 -11.32 -2.21 -9.71
N GLY A 105 -10.98 -1.97 -10.98
CA GLY A 105 -11.78 -2.46 -12.10
C GLY A 105 -11.74 -3.99 -12.22
N CYS A 106 -10.56 -4.60 -12.05
CA CYS A 106 -10.44 -6.07 -12.02
C CYS A 106 -11.22 -6.65 -10.84
N HIS A 107 -11.07 -6.07 -9.64
CA HIS A 107 -11.84 -6.47 -8.46
C HIS A 107 -13.34 -6.36 -8.69
N TYR A 108 -13.82 -5.22 -9.20
CA TYR A 108 -15.23 -4.98 -9.46
C TYR A 108 -15.82 -6.00 -10.45
N ILE A 109 -15.14 -6.25 -11.58
CA ILE A 109 -15.60 -7.24 -12.57
C ILE A 109 -15.64 -8.64 -11.95
N THR A 110 -14.62 -9.01 -11.17
CA THR A 110 -14.56 -10.32 -10.52
C THR A 110 -15.72 -10.50 -9.52
N MET A 111 -16.05 -9.44 -8.77
CA MET A 111 -17.20 -9.41 -7.86
C MET A 111 -18.54 -9.61 -8.58
N GLN A 112 -18.73 -9.00 -9.75
CA GLN A 112 -19.98 -9.10 -10.51
C GLN A 112 -20.25 -10.50 -11.07
N ILE A 113 -19.21 -11.31 -11.23
CA ILE A 113 -19.33 -12.69 -11.76
C ILE A 113 -19.14 -13.74 -10.67
N ALA A 114 -18.85 -13.33 -9.43
CA ALA A 114 -18.71 -14.24 -8.31
C ALA A 114 -20.05 -14.94 -8.04
N GLY A 115 -20.02 -16.27 -7.97
CA GLY A 115 -21.23 -17.09 -7.77
C GLY A 115 -22.04 -17.39 -9.03
N ASP A 116 -21.66 -16.87 -10.20
CA ASP A 116 -22.29 -17.22 -11.48
C ASP A 116 -21.60 -18.47 -12.09
N LEU A 117 -22.25 -19.63 -11.94
CA LEU A 117 -21.74 -20.93 -12.42
C LEU A 117 -21.42 -20.94 -13.92
N SER A 118 -22.12 -20.14 -14.73
CA SER A 118 -21.89 -20.05 -16.17
C SER A 118 -20.57 -19.37 -16.54
N LYS A 119 -20.00 -18.59 -15.61
CA LYS A 119 -18.78 -17.80 -15.79
C LYS A 119 -17.60 -18.32 -14.97
N ASN A 120 -17.69 -19.53 -14.40
CA ASN A 120 -16.67 -20.11 -13.53
C ASN A 120 -15.24 -20.04 -14.12
N PHE A 121 -15.07 -20.36 -15.40
CA PHE A 121 -13.75 -20.26 -16.05
C PHE A 121 -13.18 -18.83 -16.01
N LEU A 122 -14.01 -17.84 -16.36
CA LEU A 122 -13.61 -16.43 -16.33
C LEU A 122 -13.33 -15.95 -14.90
N PHE A 123 -14.13 -16.40 -13.93
CA PHE A 123 -13.93 -16.11 -12.51
C PHE A 123 -12.58 -16.61 -12.00
N TYR A 124 -12.15 -17.82 -12.35
CA TYR A 124 -10.84 -18.33 -11.95
C TYR A 124 -9.68 -17.53 -12.55
N ILE A 125 -9.78 -17.15 -13.84
CA ILE A 125 -8.77 -16.32 -14.50
C ILE A 125 -8.66 -14.95 -13.81
N LEU A 126 -9.78 -14.29 -13.58
CA LEU A 126 -9.80 -12.97 -12.95
C LEU A 126 -9.37 -13.01 -11.48
N THR A 127 -9.66 -14.11 -10.77
CA THR A 127 -9.15 -14.34 -9.41
C THR A 127 -7.63 -14.45 -9.42
N ALA A 128 -7.06 -15.24 -10.32
CA ALA A 128 -5.61 -15.33 -10.47
C ALA A 128 -4.98 -13.98 -10.83
N LEU A 129 -5.65 -13.20 -11.71
CA LEU A 129 -5.23 -11.85 -12.06
C LEU A 129 -5.24 -10.92 -10.83
N CYS A 130 -6.27 -10.96 -9.99
CA CYS A 130 -6.34 -10.17 -8.75
C CYS A 130 -5.16 -10.47 -7.81
N ILE A 131 -4.80 -11.75 -7.64
CA ILE A 131 -3.67 -12.15 -6.81
C ILE A 131 -2.36 -11.61 -7.39
N LEU A 132 -2.13 -11.78 -8.70
CA LEU A 132 -0.92 -11.28 -9.37
C LEU A 132 -0.81 -9.75 -9.27
N LEU A 133 -1.92 -9.05 -9.48
CA LEU A 133 -2.01 -7.61 -9.33
C LEU A 133 -1.68 -7.17 -7.90
N THR A 134 -2.20 -7.87 -6.89
CA THR A 134 -1.90 -7.63 -5.47
C THR A 134 -0.40 -7.76 -5.18
N LEU A 135 0.24 -8.81 -5.69
CA LEU A 135 1.69 -9.03 -5.51
C LEU A 135 2.52 -7.98 -6.27
N ALA A 136 2.08 -7.52 -7.42
CA ALA A 136 2.81 -6.56 -8.22
C ALA A 136 2.60 -5.10 -7.78
N TYR A 137 1.45 -4.77 -7.19
CA TYR A 137 0.99 -3.39 -7.01
C TYR A 137 1.97 -2.51 -6.22
N LEU A 138 2.28 -2.87 -4.97
CA LEU A 138 3.15 -2.07 -4.11
C LEU A 138 4.55 -1.82 -4.74
N PRO A 139 5.31 -2.84 -5.17
CA PRO A 139 6.63 -2.57 -5.76
C PRO A 139 6.54 -1.86 -7.12
N TRP A 140 5.54 -2.18 -7.96
CA TRP A 140 5.40 -1.54 -9.26
C TRP A 140 5.04 -0.05 -9.12
N GLN A 141 4.13 0.30 -8.21
CA GLN A 141 3.75 1.68 -7.91
C GLN A 141 4.97 2.49 -7.44
N LEU A 142 5.82 1.92 -6.58
CA LEU A 142 7.06 2.56 -6.11
C LEU A 142 8.05 2.81 -7.24
N PHE A 143 8.29 1.80 -8.07
CA PHE A 143 9.20 1.95 -9.20
C PHE A 143 8.68 3.00 -10.19
N CYS A 144 7.37 3.06 -10.43
CA CYS A 144 6.78 4.16 -11.21
C CYS A 144 7.03 5.52 -10.57
N CYS A 145 6.92 5.63 -9.24
CA CYS A 145 7.23 6.87 -8.54
C CYS A 145 8.70 7.27 -8.74
N PHE A 146 9.63 6.33 -8.65
CA PHE A 146 11.04 6.60 -8.89
C PHE A 146 11.34 7.00 -10.35
N GLU A 147 10.66 6.40 -11.33
CA GLU A 147 10.76 6.80 -12.73
C GLU A 147 10.25 8.24 -12.98
N ILE A 148 9.17 8.64 -12.27
CA ILE A 148 8.67 10.02 -12.28
C ILE A 148 9.72 10.97 -11.69
N LEU A 149 10.36 10.57 -10.60
CA LEU A 149 11.42 11.34 -9.95
C LEU A 149 12.65 11.50 -10.83
N ASP A 150 13.02 10.46 -11.58
CA ASP A 150 14.11 10.47 -12.57
C ASP A 150 13.77 11.29 -13.84
N GLY A 151 12.62 11.97 -13.86
CA GLY A 151 12.28 12.94 -14.89
C GLY A 151 11.32 12.44 -15.95
N LYS A 152 10.84 11.20 -15.89
CA LYS A 152 9.85 10.72 -16.85
C LYS A 152 8.50 11.39 -16.63
N ARG A 153 7.79 11.64 -17.73
CA ARG A 153 6.52 12.40 -17.73
C ARG A 153 5.37 11.68 -18.42
N ASN A 154 5.65 10.71 -19.30
CA ASN A 154 4.60 9.94 -19.98
C ASN A 154 4.14 8.77 -19.10
N PRO A 155 2.86 8.71 -18.66
CA PRO A 155 2.38 7.68 -17.72
C PRO A 155 2.55 6.25 -18.23
N LEU A 156 2.27 5.99 -19.52
CA LEU A 156 2.38 4.65 -20.10
C LEU A 156 3.84 4.18 -20.13
N ARG A 157 4.76 5.07 -20.48
CA ARG A 157 6.19 4.77 -20.45
C ARG A 157 6.68 4.52 -19.02
N ILE A 158 6.22 5.32 -18.06
CA ILE A 158 6.54 5.13 -16.64
C ILE A 158 6.07 3.75 -16.17
N LEU A 159 4.82 3.36 -16.46
CA LEU A 159 4.27 2.06 -16.11
C LEU A 159 5.08 0.92 -16.71
N LYS A 160 5.36 0.99 -18.02
CA LYS A 160 6.18 0.00 -18.72
C LYS A 160 7.55 -0.14 -18.05
N ASP A 161 8.25 0.97 -17.84
CA ASP A 161 9.62 0.94 -17.34
C ASP A 161 9.67 0.48 -15.87
N GLY A 162 8.68 0.87 -15.05
CA GLY A 162 8.49 0.35 -13.70
C GLY A 162 8.23 -1.15 -13.68
N LEU A 163 7.44 -1.68 -14.63
CA LEU A 163 7.16 -3.11 -14.73
C LEU A 163 8.41 -3.89 -15.15
N VAL A 164 9.20 -3.36 -16.08
CA VAL A 164 10.48 -3.95 -16.49
C VAL A 164 11.45 -4.02 -15.31
N LYS A 165 11.50 -2.98 -14.47
CA LYS A 165 12.31 -2.98 -13.25
C LYS A 165 11.80 -4.01 -12.23
N LEU A 166 10.49 -4.12 -12.03
CA LEU A 166 9.90 -5.16 -11.20
C LEU A 166 10.29 -6.57 -11.68
N ALA A 167 10.19 -6.82 -12.98
CA ALA A 167 10.59 -8.11 -13.55
C ALA A 167 12.07 -8.42 -13.33
N LYS A 168 12.95 -7.41 -13.34
CA LYS A 168 14.39 -7.59 -13.05
C LYS A 168 14.69 -7.81 -11.57
N GLN A 169 13.91 -7.21 -10.67
CA GLN A 169 14.12 -7.23 -9.22
C GLN A 169 13.12 -8.13 -8.47
N TYR A 170 12.44 -9.03 -9.19
CA TYR A 170 11.26 -9.75 -8.69
C TYR A 170 11.54 -10.53 -7.41
N GLN A 171 12.72 -11.13 -7.25
CA GLN A 171 13.08 -11.93 -6.06
C GLN A 171 13.07 -11.08 -4.80
N ILE A 172 13.77 -9.93 -4.82
CA ILE A 172 13.82 -9.02 -3.66
C ILE A 172 12.43 -8.48 -3.35
N CYS A 173 11.69 -8.05 -4.37
CA CYS A 173 10.32 -7.57 -4.22
C CYS A 173 9.42 -8.64 -3.58
N PHE A 174 9.50 -9.88 -4.07
CA PHE A 174 8.70 -10.99 -3.59
C PHE A 174 9.03 -11.38 -2.15
N TYR A 175 10.31 -11.52 -1.79
CA TYR A 175 10.70 -11.82 -0.41
C TYR A 175 10.31 -10.72 0.57
N ALA A 176 10.45 -9.46 0.16
CA ALA A 176 10.06 -8.33 0.99
C ALA A 176 8.53 -8.26 1.19
N LEU A 177 7.75 -8.63 0.17
CA LEU A 177 6.30 -8.77 0.28
C LEU A 177 5.88 -9.95 1.16
N ILE A 178 6.58 -11.08 1.10
CA ILE A 178 6.32 -12.21 2.01
C ILE A 178 6.49 -11.79 3.46
N LEU A 179 7.52 -11.00 3.78
CA LEU A 179 7.72 -10.51 5.13
C LEU A 179 6.55 -9.62 5.61
N LEU A 180 6.06 -8.72 4.74
CA LEU A 180 4.88 -7.92 5.03
C LEU A 180 3.63 -8.78 5.21
N ALA A 181 3.43 -9.76 4.32
CA ALA A 181 2.31 -10.69 4.38
C ALA A 181 2.34 -11.54 5.66
N PHE A 182 3.51 -11.99 6.09
CA PHE A 182 3.68 -12.74 7.33
C PHE A 182 3.21 -11.93 8.53
N VAL A 183 3.59 -10.65 8.63
CA VAL A 183 3.15 -9.80 9.75
C VAL A 183 1.65 -9.52 9.69
N ALA A 184 1.08 -9.35 8.49
CA ALA A 184 -0.37 -9.23 8.31
C ALA A 184 -1.12 -10.50 8.76
N VAL A 185 -0.58 -11.69 8.45
CA VAL A 185 -1.13 -12.98 8.90
C VAL A 185 -1.05 -13.11 10.42
N VAL A 186 0.08 -12.76 11.04
CA VAL A 186 0.23 -12.76 12.51
C VAL A 186 -0.78 -11.80 13.16
N PHE A 187 -0.96 -10.60 12.59
CA PHE A 187 -1.96 -9.64 13.05
C PHE A 187 -3.36 -10.25 13.03
N ALA A 188 -3.77 -10.78 11.88
CA ALA A 188 -5.10 -11.35 11.68
C ALA A 188 -5.34 -12.58 12.56
N PHE A 189 -4.35 -13.46 12.70
CA PHE A 189 -4.43 -14.63 13.58
C PHE A 189 -4.58 -14.24 15.06
N GLY A 190 -3.78 -13.27 15.54
CA GLY A 190 -3.92 -12.79 16.91
C GLY A 190 -5.25 -12.08 17.14
N LYS A 191 -5.79 -11.39 16.13
CA LYS A 191 -7.13 -10.77 16.21
C LYS A 191 -8.22 -11.83 16.42
N GLU A 192 -8.14 -12.93 15.69
CA GLU A 192 -9.08 -14.05 15.82
C GLU A 192 -8.92 -14.78 17.17
N MET A 193 -7.69 -15.08 17.58
CA MET A 193 -7.42 -15.83 18.81
C MET A 193 -7.73 -15.04 20.09
N LEU A 194 -7.45 -13.74 20.12
CA LEU A 194 -7.59 -12.91 21.32
C LEU A 194 -8.96 -12.23 21.43
N PHE A 195 -9.60 -11.94 20.29
CA PHE A 195 -10.84 -11.15 20.25
C PHE A 195 -11.99 -11.84 19.49
N HIS A 196 -11.80 -13.07 19.00
CA HIS A 196 -12.81 -13.84 18.27
C HIS A 196 -13.37 -13.13 17.03
N ILE A 197 -12.58 -12.25 16.41
CA ILE A 197 -12.95 -11.58 15.16
C ILE A 197 -12.43 -12.43 13.99
N PRO A 198 -13.31 -13.01 13.17
CA PRO A 198 -12.91 -13.99 12.17
C PRO A 198 -12.03 -13.39 11.07
N MET A 199 -11.07 -14.18 10.60
CA MET A 199 -10.32 -13.89 9.39
C MET A 199 -11.15 -14.26 8.15
N SER A 200 -11.46 -13.29 7.29
CA SER A 200 -11.99 -13.57 5.94
C SER A 200 -10.95 -13.17 4.90
N PHE A 201 -10.10 -14.11 4.48
CA PHE A 201 -9.32 -13.91 3.26
C PHE A 201 -10.00 -14.60 2.10
N VAL A 202 -10.39 -13.81 1.11
CA VAL A 202 -11.08 -14.31 -0.08
C VAL A 202 -10.23 -13.93 -1.29
N PRO A 203 -9.66 -14.90 -2.05
CA PRO A 203 -8.65 -14.60 -3.07
C PRO A 203 -9.08 -13.58 -4.14
N TYR A 204 -10.36 -13.58 -4.52
CA TYR A 204 -10.89 -12.60 -5.49
C TYR A 204 -11.10 -11.19 -4.89
N MET A 205 -11.09 -11.07 -3.56
CA MET A 205 -11.11 -9.79 -2.82
C MET A 205 -9.71 -9.23 -2.57
N SER A 206 -8.64 -9.99 -2.85
CA SER A 206 -7.25 -9.63 -2.52
C SER A 206 -6.84 -8.20 -2.89
N VAL A 207 -7.32 -7.71 -4.04
CA VAL A 207 -7.08 -6.33 -4.48
C VAL A 207 -7.77 -5.29 -3.58
N HIS A 208 -9.04 -5.52 -3.23
CA HIS A 208 -9.74 -4.64 -2.29
C HIS A 208 -9.08 -4.72 -0.91
N ASP A 209 -8.69 -5.93 -0.48
CA ASP A 209 -8.02 -6.12 0.80
C ASP A 209 -6.71 -5.33 0.87
N ILE A 210 -5.84 -5.40 -0.15
CA ILE A 210 -4.58 -4.65 -0.12
C ILE A 210 -4.76 -3.13 -0.25
N MET A 211 -5.78 -2.68 -0.99
CA MET A 211 -6.02 -1.25 -1.24
C MET A 211 -6.85 -0.57 -0.16
N VAL A 212 -7.61 -1.33 0.63
CA VAL A 212 -8.63 -0.82 1.55
C VAL A 212 -8.46 -1.39 2.95
N ASN A 213 -8.35 -2.71 3.11
CA ASN A 213 -8.47 -3.38 4.41
C ASN A 213 -7.12 -3.75 5.06
N ALA A 214 -6.01 -3.65 4.35
CA ALA A 214 -4.70 -4.13 4.80
C ALA A 214 -4.05 -3.28 5.91
N ASN A 215 -4.64 -2.14 6.29
CA ASN A 215 -4.10 -1.27 7.32
C ASN A 215 -4.77 -1.55 8.68
N PRO A 216 -4.04 -2.06 9.69
CA PRO A 216 -4.59 -2.33 11.03
C PRO A 216 -5.24 -1.12 11.69
N PHE A 217 -4.84 0.11 11.34
CA PHE A 217 -5.50 1.31 11.86
C PHE A 217 -6.97 1.40 11.44
N ALA A 218 -7.34 0.89 10.26
CA ALA A 218 -8.74 0.85 9.81
C ALA A 218 -9.59 -0.03 10.74
N ASP A 219 -9.09 -1.21 11.10
CA ASP A 219 -9.72 -2.09 12.09
C ASP A 219 -9.82 -1.40 13.46
N GLY A 220 -8.76 -0.74 13.91
CA GLY A 220 -8.75 -0.01 15.18
C GLY A 220 -9.78 1.12 15.24
N ILE A 221 -9.91 1.89 14.15
CA ILE A 221 -10.87 2.99 14.06
C ILE A 221 -12.31 2.46 13.99
N ALA A 222 -12.56 1.41 13.21
CA ALA A 222 -13.86 0.76 13.14
C ALA A 222 -14.29 0.26 14.53
N MET A 223 -13.38 -0.40 15.25
CA MET A 223 -13.65 -0.93 16.59
C MET A 223 -13.74 0.17 17.65
N ALA A 224 -13.04 1.30 17.49
CA ALA A 224 -13.13 2.42 18.44
C ALA A 224 -14.55 3.00 18.51
N VAL A 225 -15.27 3.05 17.38
CA VAL A 225 -16.68 3.48 17.35
C VAL A 225 -17.56 2.57 18.21
N TYR A 226 -17.31 1.26 18.19
CA TYR A 226 -18.02 0.29 19.03
C TYR A 226 -17.53 0.28 20.48
N ALA A 227 -16.25 0.59 20.71
CA ALA A 227 -15.64 0.63 22.04
C ALA A 227 -16.21 1.71 22.97
N PHE A 228 -16.82 2.76 22.40
CA PHE A 228 -17.60 3.73 23.19
C PHE A 228 -18.89 3.16 23.77
N LYS A 229 -19.40 2.06 23.20
CA LYS A 229 -20.61 1.35 23.66
C LYS A 229 -20.29 0.10 24.48
N ASP A 230 -19.15 -0.53 24.21
CA ASP A 230 -18.70 -1.75 24.88
C ASP A 230 -17.21 -1.70 25.18
N VAL A 231 -16.87 -1.59 26.47
CA VAL A 231 -15.49 -1.42 26.92
C VAL A 231 -14.61 -2.63 26.59
N SER A 232 -15.20 -3.82 26.38
CA SER A 232 -14.45 -5.03 26.02
C SER A 232 -13.73 -4.89 24.67
N GLN A 233 -14.20 -4.00 23.79
CA GLN A 233 -13.61 -3.77 22.46
C GLN A 233 -12.31 -2.96 22.50
N TRP A 234 -11.99 -2.28 23.61
CA TRP A 234 -10.74 -1.51 23.74
C TRP A 234 -9.49 -2.35 23.61
N GLY A 235 -9.54 -3.63 24.00
CA GLY A 235 -8.45 -4.57 23.79
C GLY A 235 -8.09 -4.70 22.30
N CYS A 236 -9.10 -4.86 21.44
CA CYS A 236 -8.91 -4.94 19.99
C CYS A 236 -8.42 -3.60 19.42
N VAL A 237 -8.92 -2.46 19.92
CA VAL A 237 -8.46 -1.12 19.49
C VAL A 237 -6.97 -0.95 19.77
N LEU A 238 -6.52 -1.25 20.99
CA LEU A 238 -5.10 -1.14 21.37
C LEU A 238 -4.23 -2.10 20.56
N TYR A 239 -4.69 -3.33 20.35
CA TYR A 239 -4.00 -4.33 19.53
C TYR A 239 -3.80 -3.82 18.09
N SER A 240 -4.87 -3.31 17.47
CA SER A 240 -4.84 -2.73 16.12
C SER A 240 -3.94 -1.48 16.02
N LEU A 241 -3.90 -0.63 17.04
CA LEU A 241 -3.00 0.52 17.09
C LEU A 241 -1.52 0.09 17.13
N VAL A 242 -1.17 -0.87 17.99
CA VAL A 242 0.19 -1.38 18.10
C VAL A 242 0.64 -2.04 16.80
N TYR A 243 -0.19 -2.91 16.22
CA TYR A 243 0.13 -3.54 14.93
C TYR A 243 0.15 -2.56 13.76
N GLY A 244 -0.69 -1.51 13.78
CA GLY A 244 -0.64 -0.43 12.80
C GLY A 244 0.69 0.32 12.83
N ILE A 245 1.23 0.58 14.03
CA ILE A 245 2.56 1.17 14.20
C ILE A 245 3.65 0.22 13.67
N ILE A 246 3.60 -1.07 14.01
CA ILE A 246 4.56 -2.07 13.52
C ILE A 246 4.54 -2.16 11.99
N MET A 247 3.35 -2.28 11.39
CA MET A 247 3.18 -2.33 9.94
C MET A 247 3.69 -1.05 9.27
N SER A 248 3.46 0.11 9.86
CA SER A 248 3.99 1.38 9.35
C SER A 248 5.52 1.41 9.33
N VAL A 249 6.16 0.88 10.38
CA VAL A 249 7.63 0.78 10.45
C VAL A 249 8.16 -0.21 9.41
N LEU A 250 7.53 -1.37 9.25
CA LEU A 250 7.93 -2.35 8.24
C LEU A 250 7.75 -1.82 6.83
N LEU A 251 6.69 -1.04 6.60
CA LEU A 251 6.45 -0.39 5.32
C LEU A 251 7.56 0.61 4.99
N VAL A 252 8.07 1.37 5.97
CA VAL A 252 9.28 2.21 5.80
C VAL A 252 10.48 1.39 5.38
N VAL A 253 10.75 0.28 6.08
CA VAL A 253 11.89 -0.58 5.75
C VAL A 253 11.74 -1.17 4.35
N TYR A 254 10.55 -1.63 3.99
CA TYR A 254 10.20 -2.13 2.67
C TYR A 254 10.48 -1.07 1.59
N TYR A 255 10.01 0.16 1.82
CA TYR A 255 10.22 1.31 0.95
C TYR A 255 11.69 1.69 0.76
N MET A 256 12.49 1.67 1.82
CA MET A 256 13.94 1.86 1.73
C MET A 256 14.61 0.74 0.92
N LEU A 257 14.22 -0.52 1.16
CA LEU A 257 14.71 -1.67 0.43
C LEU A 257 14.39 -1.57 -1.08
N MET A 258 13.17 -1.17 -1.42
CA MET A 258 12.75 -0.97 -2.82
C MET A 258 13.55 0.15 -3.49
N ALA A 259 13.86 1.25 -2.79
CA ALA A 259 14.73 2.29 -3.32
C ALA A 259 16.15 1.78 -3.62
N CYS A 260 16.70 0.92 -2.75
CA CYS A 260 17.99 0.25 -3.00
C CYS A 260 17.92 -0.76 -4.16
N ALA A 261 16.83 -1.52 -4.27
CA ALA A 261 16.62 -2.43 -5.40
C ALA A 261 16.48 -1.67 -6.72
N TYR A 262 15.80 -0.52 -6.72
CA TYR A 262 15.62 0.34 -7.89
C TYR A 262 16.94 0.91 -8.40
N ASP A 263 17.81 1.39 -7.50
CA ASP A 263 19.15 1.87 -7.82
C ASP A 263 20.16 0.71 -8.07
N GLU A 264 19.69 -0.53 -8.02
CA GLU A 264 20.48 -1.75 -8.23
C GLU A 264 21.61 -1.96 -7.20
N ASP A 265 21.52 -1.31 -6.04
CA ASP A 265 22.48 -1.44 -4.95
C ASP A 265 22.47 -2.85 -4.32
N ILE A 266 21.31 -3.50 -4.38
CA ILE A 266 21.04 -4.85 -3.86
C ILE A 266 20.47 -5.68 -5.01
N ARG A 267 21.10 -6.84 -5.26
CA ARG A 267 20.59 -7.89 -6.15
C ARG A 267 20.77 -9.23 -5.45
N ILE A 268 19.75 -10.09 -5.51
CA ILE A 268 19.88 -11.49 -5.12
C ILE A 268 20.34 -12.21 -6.39
N SER A 269 21.50 -12.86 -6.30
CA SER A 269 22.10 -13.68 -7.36
C SER A 269 21.55 -15.09 -7.35
#